data_AF-A0A7Y3A4B2-F1
#
_entry.id   AF-A0A7Y3A4B2-F1
#
_cell.length_a   1.000
_cell.length_b   1.000
_cell.length_c   1.000
_cell.angle_alpha   90.00
_cell.angle_beta   90.00
_cell.angle_gamma   90.00
#
_symmetry.space_group_name_H-M   'P 1'
#
loop_
_entity.id
_entity.type
_entity.pdbx_description
1 polymer ?
#
loop_
_entity_poly.entity_id
_entity_poly.type
_entity_poly.pdbx_seq_one_letter_code
_entity_poly.pdbx_strand_id
1 'polypeptide(L)'
;MRELKIQSEFTVYDSVQELPDDVRELMLLASEARNKAYAPYSNFAVGAAVKLENGEMLSGNNQENASYPTGLCAERTVIFSAHAN
;
A
#
# COMPACT_ATOMS: atom_id res chain seq x y z
N MET A 1 28.59 -18.50 21.83
CA MET A 1 28.26 -17.14 21.38
C MET A 1 28.86 -16.97 19.99
N ARG A 2 28.09 -16.53 18.99
CA ARG A 2 28.55 -16.38 17.61
C ARG A 2 28.28 -14.95 17.16
N GLU A 3 29.30 -14.26 16.64
CA GLU A 3 29.10 -12.96 16.03
C GLU A 3 28.46 -13.12 14.65
N LEU A 4 27.43 -12.31 14.39
CA LEU A 4 26.81 -12.15 13.09
C LEU A 4 26.87 -10.68 12.71
N LYS A 5 27.42 -10.39 11.53
CA LYS A 5 27.44 -9.05 10.94
C LYS A 5 26.49 -9.03 9.76
N ILE A 6 25.48 -8.16 9.82
CA ILE A 6 24.49 -7.95 8.75
C ILE A 6 24.76 -6.57 8.15
N GLN A 7 24.84 -6.48 6.83
CA GLN A 7 24.99 -5.23 6.08
C GLN A 7 23.91 -5.17 4.99
N SER A 8 23.46 -3.96 4.65
CA SER A 8 22.44 -3.72 3.62
C SER A 8 22.77 -2.43 2.85
N GLU A 9 22.47 -2.45 1.57
CA GLU A 9 22.60 -1.32 0.65
C GLU A 9 21.21 -0.94 0.14
N PHE A 10 20.97 0.36 -0.01
CA PHE A 10 19.67 0.89 -0.43
C PHE A 10 19.87 1.93 -1.53
N THR A 11 19.01 1.88 -2.53
CA THR A 11 18.84 2.97 -3.50
C THR A 11 17.77 3.91 -2.99
N VAL A 12 18.10 5.19 -2.85
CA VAL A 12 17.17 6.22 -2.41
C VAL A 12 16.80 7.08 -3.60
N TYR A 13 15.50 7.32 -3.76
CA TYR A 13 14.94 8.28 -4.71
C TYR A 13 14.46 9.49 -3.94
N ASP A 14 14.79 10.70 -4.39
CA ASP A 14 14.44 11.93 -3.68
C ASP A 14 12.97 12.31 -3.89
N SER A 15 12.37 11.80 -4.97
CA SER A 15 11.01 12.13 -5.37
C SER A 15 10.29 10.97 -6.06
N VAL A 16 8.95 11.00 -6.03
CA VAL A 16 8.10 10.03 -6.75
C VAL A 16 8.35 10.10 -8.26
N GLN A 17 8.79 11.25 -8.77
CA GLN A 17 9.08 11.47 -10.18
C GLN A 17 10.30 10.68 -10.68
N GLU A 18 11.24 10.33 -9.79
CA GLU A 18 12.43 9.54 -10.12
C GLU A 18 12.20 8.03 -10.11
N LEU A 19 11.02 7.59 -9.64
CA LEU A 19 10.67 6.17 -9.65
C LEU A 19 10.53 5.66 -11.10
N PRO A 20 10.90 4.39 -11.35
CA PRO A 20 10.54 3.69 -12.58
C PRO A 20 9.05 3.86 -12.90
N ASP A 21 8.71 3.97 -14.18
CA ASP A 21 7.36 4.34 -14.63
C ASP A 21 6.27 3.43 -14.05
N ASP A 22 6.52 2.12 -14.01
CA ASP A 22 5.61 1.10 -13.46
C ASP A 22 5.40 1.25 -11.94
N VAL A 23 6.46 1.53 -11.20
CA VAL A 23 6.39 1.79 -9.75
C VAL A 23 5.72 3.13 -9.47
N ARG A 24 6.00 4.14 -10.29
CA ARG A 24 5.42 5.48 -10.16
C ARG A 24 3.90 5.46 -10.35
N GLU A 25 3.40 4.73 -11.35
CA GLU A 25 1.97 4.52 -11.57
C GLU A 25 1.29 3.91 -10.34
N LEU A 26 1.88 2.87 -9.75
CA LEU A 26 1.38 2.24 -8.52
C LEU A 26 1.40 3.21 -7.33
N MET A 27 2.48 4.00 -7.18
CA MET A 27 2.60 4.98 -6.10
C MET A 27 1.52 6.06 -6.17
N LEU A 28 1.25 6.58 -7.38
CA LEU A 28 0.21 7.56 -7.61
C LEU A 28 -1.19 6.99 -7.33
N LEU A 29 -1.46 5.77 -7.80
CA LEU A 29 -2.74 5.10 -7.59
C LEU A 29 -3.00 4.80 -6.10
N ALA A 30 -1.97 4.32 -5.37
CA ALA A 30 -2.06 4.11 -3.93
C ALA A 30 -2.29 5.44 -3.18
N SER A 31 -1.62 6.51 -3.61
CA SER A 31 -1.79 7.86 -3.03
C SER A 31 -3.21 8.39 -3.24
N GLU A 32 -3.82 8.13 -4.40
CA GLU A 32 -5.22 8.48 -4.66
C GLU A 32 -6.17 7.67 -3.77
N ALA A 33 -5.96 6.36 -3.67
CA ALA A 33 -6.78 5.49 -2.82
C ALA A 33 -6.74 5.91 -1.35
N ARG A 34 -5.57 6.33 -0.86
CA ARG A 34 -5.37 6.86 0.50
C ARG A 34 -6.35 8.01 0.83
N ASN A 35 -6.62 8.89 -0.12
CA ASN A 35 -7.51 10.04 0.08
C ASN A 35 -8.97 9.64 0.33
N LYS A 36 -9.33 8.38 0.04
CA LYS A 36 -10.67 7.81 0.22
C LYS A 36 -10.75 6.87 1.44
N ALA A 37 -9.69 6.80 2.26
CA ALA A 37 -9.65 5.95 3.44
C ALA A 37 -10.73 6.32 4.46
N TYR A 38 -11.39 5.31 5.04
CA TYR A 38 -12.24 5.51 6.22
C TYR A 38 -11.38 5.25 7.46
N ALA A 39 -10.78 6.31 8.00
CA ALA A 39 -9.89 6.23 9.16
C ALA A 39 -10.20 7.27 10.27
N PRO A 40 -11.46 7.42 10.72
CA PRO A 40 -11.81 8.47 11.68
C PRO A 40 -11.29 8.21 13.09
N TYR A 41 -10.86 6.99 13.42
CA TYR A 41 -10.43 6.63 14.77
C TYR A 41 -8.93 6.88 14.96
N SER A 42 -8.10 6.46 14.01
CA SER A 42 -6.65 6.71 14.08
C SER A 42 -6.21 8.04 13.45
N ASN A 43 -7.02 8.62 12.55
CA ASN A 43 -6.60 9.70 11.64
C ASN A 43 -5.37 9.32 10.79
N PHE A 44 -5.15 8.03 10.56
CA PHE A 44 -4.04 7.51 9.78
C PHE A 44 -4.54 6.86 8.49
N ALA A 45 -4.52 7.62 7.41
CA ALA A 45 -4.96 7.16 6.10
C ALA A 45 -3.84 6.39 5.38
N VAL A 46 -4.18 5.19 4.89
CA VAL A 46 -3.30 4.30 4.13
C VAL A 46 -3.98 3.93 2.83
N GLY A 47 -3.23 3.98 1.73
CA GLY A 47 -3.65 3.47 0.43
C GLY A 47 -2.65 2.44 -0.07
N ALA A 48 -3.14 1.49 -0.87
CA ALA A 48 -2.35 0.44 -1.50
C ALA A 48 -2.80 0.29 -2.95
N ALA A 49 -1.87 -0.08 -3.81
CA ALA A 49 -2.13 -0.42 -5.20
C ALA A 49 -1.37 -1.70 -5.56
N VAL A 50 -1.94 -2.52 -6.43
CA VAL A 50 -1.34 -3.76 -6.94
C VAL A 50 -1.51 -3.80 -8.45
N LYS A 51 -0.51 -4.36 -9.14
CA LYS A 51 -0.57 -4.71 -10.56
C LYS A 51 -0.61 -6.22 -10.68
N LEU A 52 -1.66 -6.75 -11.29
CA LEU A 52 -1.85 -8.18 -11.51
C LEU A 52 -1.06 -8.64 -12.74
N GLU A 53 -0.86 -9.96 -12.88
CA GLU A 53 -0.15 -10.55 -14.01
C GLU A 53 -0.83 -10.28 -15.37
N ASN A 54 -2.15 -10.08 -15.37
CA ASN A 54 -2.92 -9.70 -16.56
C ASN A 54 -2.76 -8.21 -16.94
N GLY A 55 -1.97 -7.44 -16.18
CA GLY A 55 -1.72 -6.01 -16.39
C GLY A 55 -2.74 -5.07 -15.73
N GLU A 56 -3.80 -5.60 -15.12
CA GLU A 56 -4.78 -4.79 -14.39
C GLU A 56 -4.17 -4.17 -13.13
N MET A 57 -4.50 -2.91 -12.88
CA MET A 57 -4.12 -2.23 -11.64
C MET A 57 -5.34 -1.99 -10.76
N LEU A 58 -5.23 -2.44 -9.52
CA LEU A 58 -6.27 -2.30 -8.51
C LEU A 58 -5.74 -1.51 -7.34
N SER A 59 -6.64 -0.88 -6.58
CA SER A 59 -6.27 -0.14 -5.38
C SER A 59 -7.27 -0.31 -4.26
N GLY A 60 -6.80 -0.05 -3.05
CA GLY A 60 -7.58 -0.14 -1.83
C GLY A 60 -7.04 0.81 -0.78
N ASN A 61 -7.82 1.01 0.27
CA ASN A 61 -7.44 1.84 1.40
C ASN A 61 -7.90 1.19 2.71
N ASN A 62 -7.38 1.68 3.83
CA ASN A 62 -7.78 1.15 5.12
C ASN A 62 -9.22 1.55 5.45
N GLN A 63 -9.93 0.60 6.07
CA GLN A 63 -11.32 0.71 6.46
C GLN A 63 -11.40 0.38 7.95
N GLU A 64 -11.52 1.42 8.77
CA GLU A 64 -11.60 1.25 10.22
C GLU A 64 -13.02 0.94 10.68
N ASN A 65 -13.12 0.55 11.95
CA ASN A 65 -14.38 0.26 12.59
C ASN A 65 -14.31 0.65 14.07
N ALA A 66 -15.47 0.95 14.67
CA ALA A 66 -15.56 1.24 16.10
C ALA A 66 -15.03 0.07 16.95
N SER A 67 -15.21 -1.18 16.49
CA SER A 67 -14.52 -2.35 17.03
C SER A 67 -13.14 -2.47 16.38
N TYR A 68 -12.10 -1.97 17.05
CA TYR A 68 -10.75 -1.87 16.46
C TYR A 68 -10.22 -3.17 15.83
N PRO A 69 -10.46 -4.37 16.39
CA PRO A 69 -9.99 -5.62 15.79
C PRO A 69 -10.60 -5.98 14.44
N THR A 70 -11.70 -5.34 14.01
CA THR A 70 -12.39 -5.66 12.75
C THR A 70 -11.97 -4.79 11.57
N GLY A 71 -11.13 -3.77 11.81
CA GLY A 71 -10.61 -2.91 10.75
C GLY A 71 -9.78 -3.69 9.72
N LEU A 72 -9.83 -3.22 8.47
CA LEU A 72 -9.07 -3.77 7.35
C LEU A 72 -7.95 -2.80 6.95
N CYS A 73 -6.76 -3.35 6.72
CA CYS A 73 -5.65 -2.59 6.16
C CYS A 73 -5.84 -2.44 4.64
N ALA A 74 -5.23 -1.42 4.04
CA ALA A 74 -5.35 -1.13 2.61
C ALA A 74 -4.96 -2.32 1.72
N GLU A 75 -3.89 -3.03 2.11
CA GLU A 75 -3.34 -4.21 1.44
C GLU A 75 -4.35 -5.36 1.43
N ARG A 76 -5.04 -5.58 2.55
CA ARG A 76 -6.09 -6.61 2.64
C ARG A 76 -7.30 -6.23 1.80
N THR A 77 -7.71 -4.96 1.83
CA THR A 77 -8.82 -4.46 1.01
C THR A 77 -8.56 -4.68 -0.48
N VAL A 78 -7.37 -4.33 -0.99
CA VAL A 78 -7.06 -4.48 -2.42
C VAL A 78 -6.92 -5.95 -2.84
N ILE A 79 -6.34 -6.81 -1.98
CA ILE A 79 -6.22 -8.25 -2.27
C ILE A 79 -7.61 -8.91 -2.32
N PHE A 80 -8.51 -8.58 -1.40
CA PHE A 80 -9.88 -9.11 -1.42
C PHE A 80 -10.66 -8.61 -2.63
N SER A 81 -10.49 -7.34 -3.01
CA SER A 81 -11.10 -6.80 -4.24
C SER A 81 -10.58 -7.48 -5.50
N ALA A 82 -9.30 -7.82 -5.55
CA ALA A 82 -8.70 -8.51 -6.69
C ALA A 82 -9.22 -9.94 -6.86
N HIS A 83 -9.57 -10.62 -5.77
CA HIS A 83 -10.13 -11.97 -5.84
C HIS A 83 -11.63 -11.99 -6.18
N ALA A 84 -12.36 -10.92 -5.89
CA ALA A 84 -13.81 -10.86 -6.05
C ALA A 84 -14.26 -10.53 -7.48
N ASN A 85 -13.37 -9.96 -8.30
CA ASN A 85 -13.60 -9.61 -9.70
C ASN A 85 -12.95 -10.64 -10.63
#